data_AF-A0A5V0QBG5-F1
#
_entry.id   AF-A0A5V0QBG5-F1
#
_cell.length_a   1.000
_cell.length_b   1.000
_cell.length_c   1.000
_cell.angle_alpha   90.00
_cell.angle_beta   90.00
_cell.angle_gamma   90.00
#
_symmetry.space_group_name_H-M   'P 1'
#
loop_
_entity.id
_entity.type
_entity.pdbx_description
1 polymer ?
#
loop_
_entity_poly.entity_id
_entity_poly.type
_entity_poly.pdbx_seq_one_letter_code
_entity_poly.pdbx_strand_id
1 'polypeptide(L)' 'MTPAPVIQEATKPPVSMVTVLPRPPAPSRYVSPTGGLSPEALLRHASDYGAWCQGNANKLEALKKWFWPEGKDK' A
#
# COMPACT_ATOMS: atom_id res chain seq x y z
N MET A 1 22.78 -21.58 36.98
CA MET A 1 21.49 -21.19 36.38
C MET A 1 21.79 -20.39 35.14
N THR A 2 21.46 -20.91 33.96
CA THR A 2 21.57 -20.17 32.69
C THR A 2 20.32 -19.30 32.56
N PRO A 3 20.42 -17.98 32.30
CA PRO A 3 19.22 -17.16 32.15
C PRO A 3 18.42 -17.62 30.93
N ALA A 4 17.09 -17.60 31.06
CA ALA A 4 16.18 -17.91 29.98
C ALA A 4 16.39 -16.91 28.82
N PRO A 5 16.30 -17.34 27.55
CA PRO A 5 16.41 -16.43 26.43
C PRO A 5 15.31 -15.36 26.51
N VAL A 6 15.71 -14.10 26.50
CA VAL A 6 14.80 -12.96 26.38
C VAL A 6 14.15 -13.04 25.00
N ILE A 7 12.86 -13.31 24.95
CA ILE A 7 12.07 -13.15 23.72
C ILE A 7 12.09 -11.65 23.41
N GLN A 8 12.90 -11.25 22.43
CA GLN A 8 12.90 -9.88 21.93
C GLN A 8 11.52 -9.62 21.33
N GLU A 9 10.78 -8.65 21.87
CA GLU A 9 9.52 -8.20 21.26
C GLU A 9 9.76 -7.85 19.80
N ALA A 10 8.89 -8.33 18.91
CA ALA A 10 8.94 -7.98 17.50
C ALA A 10 8.74 -6.47 17.34
N THR A 11 9.76 -5.76 16.86
CA THR A 11 9.70 -4.32 16.61
C THR A 11 8.62 -4.02 15.56
N LYS A 12 7.53 -3.37 15.98
CA LYS A 12 6.42 -3.01 15.10
C LYS A 12 6.88 -2.03 14.01
N PRO A 13 6.50 -2.22 12.74
CA PRO A 13 6.83 -1.26 11.68
C PRO A 13 6.13 0.10 11.93
N PRO A 14 6.70 1.21 11.43
CA PRO A 14 6.06 2.51 11.47
C PRO A 14 4.63 2.47 10.93
N VAL A 15 3.71 3.19 11.59
CA VAL A 15 2.27 3.21 11.22
C VAL A 15 2.07 3.63 9.76
N SER A 16 2.91 4.53 9.25
CA SER A 16 2.89 4.98 7.86
C SER A 16 3.09 3.86 6.84
N MET A 17 3.85 2.81 7.18
CA MET A 17 4.11 1.65 6.32
C MET A 17 2.90 0.71 6.24
N VAL A 18 2.09 0.63 7.29
CA VAL A 18 0.95 -0.30 7.38
C VAL A 18 -0.41 0.37 7.19
N THR A 19 -0.46 1.70 7.16
CA THR A 19 -1.70 2.45 6.89
C THR A 19 -2.07 2.24 5.43
N VAL A 20 -3.22 1.64 5.17
CA VAL A 20 -3.74 1.43 3.81
C VAL A 20 -4.04 2.78 3.15
N LEU A 21 -3.60 2.98 1.90
CA LEU A 21 -3.98 4.18 1.16
C LEU A 21 -5.48 4.14 0.82
N PRO A 22 -6.19 5.28 0.92
CA PRO A 22 -7.61 5.33 0.57
C PRO A 22 -7.79 4.86 -0.87
N ARG A 23 -8.70 3.91 -1.07
CA ARG A 23 -9.00 3.40 -2.41
C ARG A 23 -9.55 4.54 -3.27
N PRO A 24 -9.08 4.71 -4.51
CA PRO A 24 -9.65 5.68 -5.44
C PRO A 24 -11.14 5.36 -5.69
N PRO A 25 -11.95 6.38 -6.00
CA PRO A 25 -13.37 6.19 -6.27
C PRO A 25 -13.59 5.27 -7.49
N ALA A 26 -14.69 4.51 -7.44
CA ALA A 26 -15.13 3.70 -8.56
C ALA A 26 -15.39 4.57 -9.81
N PRO A 27 -15.16 4.04 -11.02
CA PRO A 27 -15.39 4.80 -12.25
C PRO A 27 -16.81 5.36 -12.32
N SER A 28 -17.80 4.63 -11.81
CA SER A 28 -19.21 5.01 -11.77
C SER A 28 -19.48 6.38 -11.13
N ARG A 29 -18.59 6.85 -10.24
CA ARG A 29 -18.67 8.19 -9.64
C ARG A 29 -18.52 9.31 -10.67
N TYR A 30 -17.97 9.01 -11.84
CA TYR A 30 -17.71 9.95 -12.92
C TYR A 30 -18.64 9.76 -14.12
N VAL A 31 -19.69 8.96 -13.98
CA VAL A 31 -20.68 8.73 -15.05
C VAL A 31 -21.39 10.04 -15.35
N SER A 32 -21.48 10.37 -16.64
CA SER A 32 -22.19 11.57 -17.09
C SER A 32 -23.71 11.38 -17.00
N PRO A 33 -24.51 12.46 -16.88
CA PRO A 33 -25.97 12.38 -16.88
C PRO A 33 -26.54 11.74 -18.15
N THR A 34 -25.80 11.79 -19.26
CA THR A 34 -26.15 11.21 -20.56
C THR A 34 -25.86 9.70 -20.65
N GLY A 35 -25.32 9.10 -19.59
CA GLY A 35 -24.93 7.69 -19.54
C GLY A 35 -23.48 7.47 -19.99
N GLY A 36 -22.85 6.44 -19.43
CA GLY A 36 -21.45 6.09 -19.74
C GLY A 36 -20.40 6.99 -19.07
N LEU A 37 -19.14 6.57 -19.20
CA LEU A 37 -17.97 7.30 -18.70
C LEU A 37 -17.41 8.15 -19.83
N SER A 38 -17.18 9.44 -19.56
CA SER A 38 -16.46 10.27 -20.52
C SER A 38 -14.99 9.81 -20.64
N PRO A 39 -14.30 10.09 -21.76
CA PRO A 39 -12.88 9.84 -21.89
C PRO A 39 -12.06 10.47 -20.75
N GLU A 40 -12.39 11.70 -20.35
CA GLU A 40 -11.72 12.42 -19.25
C GLU A 40 -11.92 11.71 -17.91
N ALA A 41 -13.12 11.19 -17.66
CA ALA A 41 -13.44 10.40 -16.46
C ALA A 41 -12.62 9.11 -16.40
N LEU A 42 -12.47 8.42 -17.54
CA LEU A 42 -11.66 7.20 -17.65
C LEU A 42 -10.18 7.49 -17.40
N LEU A 43 -9.65 8.55 -18.02
CA LEU A 43 -8.25 8.96 -17.85
C LEU A 43 -7.95 9.34 -16.41
N ARG A 44 -8.83 10.15 -15.78
CA ARG A 44 -8.68 10.51 -14.36
C ARG A 44 -8.71 9.28 -13.46
N HIS A 45 -9.66 8.37 -13.66
CA HIS A 45 -9.72 7.14 -12.89
C HIS A 45 -8.45 6.28 -13.05
N ALA A 46 -7.95 6.12 -14.28
CA ALA A 46 -6.73 5.38 -14.55
C ALA A 46 -5.51 6.00 -13.84
N SER A 47 -5.37 7.33 -13.87
CA SER A 47 -4.30 8.04 -13.16
C SER A 47 -4.39 7.88 -11.63
N ASP A 48 -5.58 8.09 -11.05
CA ASP A 48 -5.81 7.95 -9.61
C ASP A 48 -5.54 6.51 -9.14
N TYR A 49 -5.99 5.52 -9.94
CA TYR A 49 -5.76 4.11 -9.66
C TYR A 49 -4.29 3.72 -9.77
N GLY A 50 -3.59 4.21 -10.79
CA GLY A 50 -2.15 4.03 -10.93
C GLY A 50 -1.36 4.58 -9.74
N ALA A 51 -1.67 5.81 -9.30
CA ALA A 51 -1.04 6.42 -8.14
C ALA A 51 -1.30 5.63 -6.84
N TRP A 52 -2.52 5.12 -6.66
CA TRP A 52 -2.86 4.26 -5.53
C TRP A 52 -2.06 2.95 -5.55
N CYS A 53 -1.98 2.26 -6.69
CA CYS A 53 -1.18 1.04 -6.84
C CYS A 53 0.30 1.29 -6.52
N GLN A 54 0.90 2.33 -7.08
CA GLN A 54 2.30 2.67 -6.84
C GLN A 54 2.57 2.98 -5.36
N GLY A 55 1.68 3.73 -4.71
CA GLY A 55 1.80 4.04 -3.30
C GLY A 55 1.73 2.80 -2.39
N ASN A 56 0.88 1.82 -2.72
CA ASN A 56 0.84 0.55 -1.99
C ASN A 56 2.08 -0.32 -2.27
N ALA A 57 2.57 -0.36 -3.52
CA ALA A 57 3.80 -1.07 -3.86
C ALA A 57 5.02 -0.54 -3.07
N ASN A 58 5.16 0.79 -2.98
CA ASN A 58 6.24 1.41 -2.19
C ASN A 58 6.17 1.03 -0.70
N LYS A 59 4.95 0.89 -0.15
CA LYS A 59 4.76 0.45 1.25
C LYS A 59 5.12 -1.01 1.44
N LEU A 60 4.75 -1.89 0.51
CA LEU A 60 5.13 -3.30 0.54
C LEU A 60 6.65 -3.47 0.47
N GLU A 61 7.33 -2.71 -0.39
CA GLU A 61 8.79 -2.70 -0.45
C GLU A 61 9.44 -2.22 0.86
N ALA A 62 8.87 -1.17 1.49
CA ALA A 62 9.34 -0.69 2.78
C ALA A 62 9.15 -1.74 3.89
N LEU A 63 8.00 -2.45 3.90
CA LEU A 63 7.73 -3.55 4.84
C LEU A 63 8.68 -4.73 4.60
N LYS A 64 8.92 -5.10 3.34
CA LYS A 64 9.87 -6.15 2.98
C LYS A 64 11.27 -5.84 3.54
N LYS A 65 11.77 -4.62 3.32
CA LYS A 65 13.06 -4.17 3.87
C LYS A 65 13.08 -4.11 5.40
N TRP A 66 11.96 -3.77 6.03
CA TRP A 66 11.85 -3.72 7.49
C TRP A 66 11.99 -5.11 8.12
N PHE A 67 11.26 -6.09 7.60
CA PHE A 67 11.24 -7.45 8.15
C PHE A 67 12.41 -8.30 7.66
N TRP A 68 12.85 -8.10 6.41
CA TRP A 68 13.95 -8.81 5.76
C TRP A 68 14.98 -7.81 5.19
N PRO A 69 15.74 -7.12 6.07
CA PRO A 69 16.87 -6.34 5.62
C PRO A 69 17.90 -7.28 4.97
N GLU A 70 18.53 -6.82 3.88
CA GLU A 70 19.52 -7.60 3.12
C GLU A 70 20.54 -8.27 4.06
N GLY A 71 20.71 -9.59 3.93
CA GLY A 71 21.55 -10.42 4.81
C GLY A 71 20.79 -11.32 5.79
N LYS A 72 19.45 -11.31 5.80
CA LYS A 72 18.62 -12.25 6.59
C LYS A 72 17.98 -13.39 5.78
N ASP A 73 18.25 -13.47 4.49
CA ASP A 73 17.93 -14.65 3.69
C ASP A 73 19.08 -15.67 3.85
N LYS A 74 18.92 -16.59 4.80
CA LYS A 74 19.59 -17.89 4.79
C LYS A 74 18.55 -18.97 4.51
#